data_AF-A0A8G1VW99-F1
#
_entry.id   AF-A0A8G1VW99-F1
#
_cell.length_a   1.000
_cell.length_b   1.000
_cell.length_c   1.000
_cell.angle_alpha   90.00
_cell.angle_beta   90.00
_cell.angle_gamma   90.00
#
_symmetry.space_group_name_H-M   'P 1'
#
loop_
_entity.id
_entity.type
_entity.pdbx_description
1 polymer ?
#
loop_
_entity_poly.entity_id
_entity_poly.type
_entity_poly.pdbx_seq_one_letter_code
_entity_poly.pdbx_strand_id
1 'polypeptide(L)'
;MSYAEAAAKGPKQSPEEARAPDINRVYRDESESTASLIDVDSPHVQSVDADFLNQEVKTTTQAERIEREEQEAIAERERIEKAKAKAKAEAKAKANSVRRNKSNPVYLGNAVILALTGAGLGFGAYKKHAQGKLSWQLVGLWSGIVGAVGAVDYFVSKWLLQNKYPPK
;
A
#
# COMPACT_ATOMS: atom_id res chain seq x y z
N MET A 1 -39.10 4.75 21.60
CA MET A 1 -38.45 4.61 22.92
C MET A 1 -36.97 4.41 22.68
N SER A 2 -36.12 5.31 23.19
CA SER A 2 -34.66 5.22 23.02
C SER A 2 -34.04 4.40 24.14
N TYR A 3 -33.03 3.59 23.82
CA TYR A 3 -32.23 2.84 24.82
C TYR A 3 -31.64 3.76 25.90
N ALA A 4 -31.29 4.99 25.53
CA ALA A 4 -30.75 5.97 26.46
C ALA A 4 -31.78 6.41 27.52
N GLU A 5 -33.06 6.49 27.15
CA GLU A 5 -34.15 6.89 28.03
C GLU A 5 -34.50 5.80 29.05
N ALA A 6 -34.38 4.53 28.65
CA ALA A 6 -34.58 3.39 29.55
C ALA A 6 -33.44 3.25 30.57
N ALA A 7 -32.19 3.47 30.14
CA ALA A 7 -31.02 3.44 31.03
C ALA A 7 -31.04 4.56 32.08
N ALA A 8 -31.55 5.75 31.73
CA ALA A 8 -31.64 6.89 32.64
C ALA A 8 -32.70 6.73 33.76
N LYS A 9 -33.64 5.78 33.62
CA LYS A 9 -34.68 5.47 34.62
C LYS A 9 -34.28 4.39 35.63
N GLY A 10 -33.07 3.83 35.52
CA GLY A 10 -32.56 2.86 36.47
C GLY A 10 -32.35 3.43 37.88
N PRO A 11 -32.28 2.58 38.92
CA PRO A 11 -31.94 3.01 40.26
C PRO A 11 -30.58 3.72 40.26
N LYS A 12 -30.50 4.89 40.90
CA LYS A 12 -29.26 5.65 41.01
C LYS A 12 -28.31 4.90 41.95
N GLN A 13 -27.08 4.68 41.49
CA GLN A 13 -26.01 4.07 42.27
C GLN A 13 -25.80 4.83 43.58
N SER A 14 -25.73 4.12 44.69
CA SER A 14 -25.45 4.71 45.99
C SER A 14 -24.01 5.24 46.07
N PRO A 15 -23.69 6.20 46.95
CA PRO A 15 -22.34 6.73 47.10
C PRO A 15 -21.30 5.66 47.45
N GLU A 16 -21.70 4.60 48.15
CA GLU A 16 -20.84 3.48 48.50
C GLU A 16 -20.55 2.57 47.30
N GLU A 17 -21.54 2.31 46.46
CA GLU A 17 -21.36 1.53 45.23
C GLU A 17 -20.54 2.29 44.18
N ALA A 18 -20.61 3.63 44.17
CA ALA A 18 -19.80 4.48 43.29
C ALA A 18 -18.31 4.53 43.70
N ARG A 19 -17.99 4.08 44.91
CA ARG A 19 -16.62 4.02 45.40
C ARG A 19 -15.89 2.85 44.73
N ALA A 20 -14.72 3.12 44.18
CA ALA A 20 -13.85 2.06 43.67
C ALA A 20 -13.56 1.04 44.80
N PRO A 21 -13.54 -0.27 44.51
CA PRO A 21 -13.14 -1.27 45.48
C PRO A 21 -11.76 -0.94 46.04
N ASP A 22 -11.56 -1.14 47.34
CA ASP A 22 -10.24 -0.97 47.94
C ASP A 22 -9.30 -2.01 47.32
N ILE A 23 -8.28 -1.54 46.60
CA ILE A 23 -7.28 -2.41 46.00
C ILE A 23 -6.38 -2.93 47.11
N ASN A 24 -6.19 -4.25 47.16
CA ASN A 24 -5.25 -4.86 48.09
C ASN A 24 -3.88 -4.16 47.94
N ARG A 25 -3.36 -3.61 49.04
CA ARG A 25 -2.03 -3.00 49.03
C ARG A 25 -1.01 -4.08 48.69
N VAL A 26 -0.19 -3.81 47.68
CA VAL A 26 0.98 -4.64 47.38
C VAL A 26 1.95 -4.47 48.56
N TYR A 27 2.27 -5.58 49.24
CA TYR A 27 3.32 -5.61 50.25
C TYR A 27 4.65 -5.27 49.58
N ARG A 28 5.23 -4.13 49.93
CA ARG A 28 6.50 -3.64 49.38
C ARG A 28 7.58 -3.92 50.41
N ASP A 29 8.18 -5.09 50.33
CA ASP A 29 9.40 -5.39 51.08
C ASP A 29 10.58 -4.77 50.31
N GLU A 30 11.09 -3.63 50.78
CA GLU A 30 12.24 -2.96 50.13
C GLU A 30 13.55 -3.72 50.36
N SER A 31 13.50 -4.85 51.07
CA SER A 31 14.61 -5.76 51.34
C SER A 31 15.01 -6.62 50.13
N GLU A 32 14.13 -6.79 49.14
CA GLU A 32 14.43 -7.51 47.89
C GLU A 32 14.81 -6.53 46.78
N SER A 33 15.94 -5.85 46.97
CA SER A 33 16.57 -5.07 45.91
C SER A 33 16.97 -5.99 44.76
N THR A 34 16.27 -5.94 43.62
CA THR A 34 16.61 -6.66 42.38
C THR A 34 17.90 -6.17 41.70
N ALA A 35 18.64 -5.26 42.36
CA ALA A 35 19.88 -4.68 41.86
C ALA A 35 21.04 -5.70 41.78
N SER A 36 20.93 -6.86 42.44
CA SER A 36 21.91 -7.95 42.35
C SER A 36 21.49 -9.07 41.40
N LEU A 37 20.48 -8.88 40.54
CA LEU A 37 20.11 -9.82 39.48
C LEU A 37 21.06 -9.67 38.27
N ILE A 38 22.37 -9.62 38.55
CA ILE A 38 23.46 -9.57 37.57
C ILE A 38 24.21 -10.89 37.74
N ASP A 39 23.59 -11.95 37.24
CA ASP A 39 24.21 -12.87 36.28
C ASP A 39 23.20 -13.99 36.02
N VAL A 40 22.36 -13.77 35.01
CA VAL A 40 21.62 -14.85 34.35
C VAL A 40 22.16 -14.97 32.93
N ASP A 41 23.49 -14.97 32.76
CA ASP A 41 24.11 -15.48 31.56
C ASP A 41 24.06 -17.02 31.60
N SER A 42 22.86 -17.56 31.46
CA SER A 42 22.73 -18.83 30.75
C SER A 42 22.26 -18.45 29.35
N PRO A 43 23.17 -18.38 28.35
CA PRO A 43 22.78 -18.27 26.95
C PRO A 43 22.23 -19.63 26.51
N HIS A 44 21.24 -20.18 27.22
CA HIS A 44 20.43 -21.28 26.73
C HIS A 44 19.39 -20.71 25.78
N VAL A 45 19.89 -20.07 24.72
CA VAL A 45 19.10 -19.85 23.52
C VAL A 45 18.94 -21.24 22.93
N GLN A 46 17.79 -21.88 23.18
CA GLN A 46 17.41 -23.02 22.37
C GLN A 46 17.21 -22.52 20.95
N SER A 47 18.29 -22.56 20.17
CA SER A 47 18.23 -22.35 18.74
C SER A 47 17.39 -23.47 18.18
N VAL A 48 16.35 -23.10 17.46
CA VAL A 48 15.55 -24.03 16.69
C VAL A 48 16.47 -24.77 15.72
N ASP A 49 16.33 -26.09 15.60
CA ASP A 49 17.13 -26.89 14.67
C ASP A 49 17.02 -26.32 13.25
N ALA A 50 18.13 -26.32 12.50
CA ALA A 50 18.16 -25.80 11.13
C ALA A 50 17.11 -26.49 10.22
N ASP A 51 16.75 -27.74 10.55
CA ASP A 51 15.79 -28.56 9.82
C ASP A 51 14.33 -28.33 10.24
N PHE A 52 14.05 -27.39 11.14
CA PHE A 52 12.69 -27.14 11.64
C PHE A 52 11.67 -26.82 10.54
N LEU A 53 12.09 -26.14 9.47
CA LEU A 53 11.25 -25.86 8.30
C LEU A 53 10.87 -27.12 7.51
N ASN A 54 11.63 -28.21 7.65
CA ASN A 54 11.44 -29.47 6.93
C ASN A 54 10.72 -30.54 7.78
N GLN A 55 10.33 -30.22 9.02
CA GLN A 55 9.68 -31.19 9.90
C GLN A 55 8.24 -31.45 9.48
N GLU A 56 7.80 -32.70 9.62
CA GLU A 56 6.43 -33.11 9.33
C GLU A 56 5.43 -32.46 10.30
N VAL A 57 4.31 -31.99 9.77
CA VAL A 57 3.27 -31.29 10.52
C VAL A 57 2.48 -32.30 11.35
N LYS A 58 2.76 -32.35 12.66
CA LYS A 58 2.21 -33.38 13.56
C LYS A 58 0.74 -33.18 13.95
N THR A 59 0.14 -32.03 13.64
CA THR A 59 -1.21 -31.67 14.12
C THR A 59 -2.11 -31.24 12.97
N THR A 60 -3.37 -31.65 13.02
CA THR A 60 -4.39 -31.33 12.00
C THR A 60 -4.64 -29.82 11.88
N THR A 61 -4.57 -29.08 12.99
CA THR A 61 -4.77 -27.62 13.00
C THR A 61 -3.64 -26.84 12.34
N GLN A 62 -2.40 -27.34 12.39
CA GLN A 62 -1.28 -26.76 11.66
C GLN A 62 -1.36 -27.11 10.16
N ALA A 63 -1.79 -28.32 9.82
CA ALA A 63 -1.99 -28.71 8.42
C ALA A 63 -3.05 -27.84 7.74
N GLU A 64 -4.18 -27.57 8.43
CA GLU A 64 -5.24 -26.71 7.92
C GLU A 64 -4.79 -25.25 7.71
N ARG A 65 -3.88 -24.74 8.54
CA ARG A 65 -3.29 -23.39 8.36
C ARG A 65 -2.44 -23.32 7.10
N ILE A 66 -1.58 -24.31 6.89
CA ILE A 66 -0.69 -24.35 5.71
C ILE A 66 -1.52 -24.46 4.43
N GLU A 67 -2.54 -25.32 4.41
CA GLU A 67 -3.43 -25.45 3.25
C GLU A 67 -4.12 -24.11 2.92
N ARG A 68 -4.56 -23.36 3.95
CA ARG A 68 -5.17 -22.04 3.75
C ARG A 68 -4.17 -21.02 3.21
N GLU A 69 -2.96 -20.97 3.76
CA GLU A 69 -1.90 -20.07 3.28
C GLU A 69 -1.48 -20.39 1.84
N GLU A 70 -1.41 -21.67 1.48
CA GLU A 70 -1.17 -22.11 0.10
C GLU A 70 -2.31 -21.71 -0.83
N GLN A 71 -3.56 -21.91 -0.42
CA GLN A 71 -4.73 -21.48 -1.21
C GLN A 71 -4.74 -19.96 -1.42
N GLU A 72 -4.41 -19.18 -0.39
CA GLU A 72 -4.29 -17.72 -0.49
C GLU A 72 -3.14 -17.31 -1.43
N ALA A 73 -1.98 -17.96 -1.31
CA ALA A 73 -0.83 -17.71 -2.17
C ALA A 73 -1.11 -18.08 -3.64
N ILE A 74 -1.82 -19.19 -3.89
CA ILE A 74 -2.28 -19.58 -5.23
C ILE A 74 -3.27 -18.54 -5.76
N ALA A 75 -4.25 -18.12 -4.95
CA ALA A 75 -5.23 -17.12 -5.34
C ALA A 75 -4.57 -15.76 -5.65
N GLU A 76 -3.56 -15.34 -4.90
CA GLU A 76 -2.78 -14.13 -5.16
C GLU A 76 -1.99 -14.25 -6.47
N ARG A 77 -1.30 -15.37 -6.69
CA ARG A 77 -0.59 -15.64 -7.94
C ARG A 77 -1.53 -15.61 -9.13
N GLU A 78 -2.71 -16.22 -9.01
CA GLU A 78 -3.74 -16.16 -10.04
C GLU A 78 -4.24 -14.74 -10.29
N ARG A 79 -4.44 -13.93 -9.24
CA ARG A 79 -4.84 -12.52 -9.39
C ARG A 79 -3.77 -11.73 -10.12
N ILE A 80 -2.50 -11.93 -9.77
CA ILE A 80 -1.35 -11.28 -10.42
C ILE A 80 -1.27 -11.70 -11.89
N GLU A 81 -1.37 -12.99 -12.20
CA GLU A 81 -1.33 -13.49 -13.57
C GLU A 81 -2.54 -13.01 -14.39
N LYS A 82 -3.75 -13.00 -13.81
CA LYS A 82 -4.95 -12.40 -14.44
C LYS A 82 -4.74 -10.90 -14.68
N ALA A 83 -4.16 -10.17 -13.74
CA ALA A 83 -3.86 -8.74 -13.90
C ALA A 83 -2.82 -8.49 -14.99
N LYS A 84 -1.73 -9.28 -15.04
CA LYS A 84 -0.73 -9.24 -16.11
C LYS A 84 -1.34 -9.57 -17.47
N ALA A 85 -2.17 -10.60 -17.55
CA ALA A 85 -2.84 -10.99 -18.79
C ALA A 85 -3.78 -9.88 -19.28
N LYS A 86 -4.57 -9.27 -18.39
CA LYS A 86 -5.41 -8.11 -18.69
C LYS A 86 -4.58 -6.92 -19.16
N ALA A 87 -3.52 -6.56 -18.43
CA ALA A 87 -2.63 -5.47 -18.80
C ALA A 87 -1.99 -5.69 -20.18
N LYS A 88 -1.56 -6.93 -20.48
CA LYS A 88 -1.00 -7.30 -21.79
C LYS A 88 -2.06 -7.23 -22.90
N ALA A 89 -3.29 -7.66 -22.63
CA ALA A 89 -4.39 -7.57 -23.58
C ALA A 89 -4.76 -6.11 -23.87
N GLU A 90 -4.87 -5.27 -22.84
CA GLU A 90 -5.12 -3.83 -22.98
C GLU A 90 -3.99 -3.12 -23.72
N ALA A 91 -2.73 -3.45 -23.42
CA ALA A 91 -1.57 -2.89 -24.12
C ALA A 91 -1.62 -3.25 -25.61
N LYS A 92 -1.94 -4.51 -25.95
CA LYS A 92 -2.12 -4.93 -27.35
C LYS A 92 -3.30 -4.22 -28.02
N ALA A 93 -4.43 -4.06 -27.33
CA ALA A 93 -5.60 -3.37 -27.84
C ALA A 93 -5.29 -1.89 -28.12
N LYS A 94 -4.63 -1.19 -27.18
CA LYS A 94 -4.16 0.19 -27.33
C LYS A 94 -3.16 0.32 -28.47
N ALA A 95 -2.19 -0.58 -28.57
CA ALA A 95 -1.22 -0.59 -29.67
C ALA A 95 -1.91 -0.77 -31.03
N ASN A 96 -2.92 -1.64 -31.11
CA ASN A 96 -3.69 -1.83 -32.34
C ASN A 96 -4.54 -0.59 -32.68
N SER A 97 -5.16 0.04 -31.68
CA SER A 97 -5.89 1.31 -31.84
C SER A 97 -4.98 2.44 -32.37
N VAL A 98 -3.77 2.57 -31.83
CA VAL A 98 -2.77 3.55 -32.33
C VAL A 98 -2.35 3.22 -33.76
N ARG A 99 -2.11 1.94 -34.09
CA ARG A 99 -1.77 1.52 -35.47
C ARG A 99 -2.88 1.86 -36.48
N ARG A 100 -4.15 1.64 -36.10
CA ARG A 100 -5.31 2.01 -36.93
C ARG A 100 -5.43 3.52 -37.11
N ASN A 101 -5.02 4.29 -36.11
CA ASN A 101 -5.04 5.76 -36.11
C ASN A 101 -3.69 6.41 -36.45
N LYS A 102 -2.77 5.71 -37.09
CA LYS A 102 -1.44 6.22 -37.45
C LYS A 102 -1.48 7.47 -38.34
N SER A 103 -2.52 7.63 -39.15
CA SER A 103 -2.73 8.81 -40.00
C SER A 103 -3.48 9.96 -39.32
N ASN A 104 -3.90 9.79 -38.06
CA ASN A 104 -4.57 10.84 -37.30
C ASN A 104 -3.51 11.79 -36.72
N PRO A 105 -3.53 13.09 -37.08
CA PRO A 105 -2.52 14.06 -36.65
C PRO A 105 -2.52 14.27 -35.12
N VAL A 106 -3.66 14.08 -34.44
CA VAL A 106 -3.75 14.21 -32.98
C VAL A 106 -2.92 13.14 -32.27
N TYR A 107 -2.99 11.89 -32.74
CA TYR A 107 -2.20 10.79 -32.16
C TYR A 107 -0.71 10.97 -32.39
N LEU A 108 -0.31 11.43 -33.58
CA LEU A 108 1.09 11.69 -33.91
C LEU A 108 1.64 12.87 -33.09
N GLY A 109 0.88 13.96 -32.99
CA GLY A 109 1.25 15.14 -32.20
C GLY A 109 1.47 14.78 -30.73
N ASN A 110 0.51 14.07 -30.12
CA ASN A 110 0.62 13.68 -28.71
C ASN A 110 1.80 12.73 -28.47
N ALA A 111 2.10 11.81 -29.41
CA ALA A 111 3.27 10.95 -29.33
C ALA A 111 4.59 11.74 -29.36
N VAL A 112 4.70 12.75 -30.23
CA VAL A 112 5.88 13.63 -30.31
C VAL A 112 6.02 14.46 -29.03
N ILE A 113 4.93 15.06 -28.54
CA ILE A 113 4.94 15.83 -27.30
C ILE A 113 5.38 14.96 -26.12
N LEU A 114 4.83 13.75 -26.01
CA LEU A 114 5.19 12.80 -24.95
C LEU A 114 6.67 12.41 -25.02
N ALA A 115 7.18 12.13 -26.22
CA ALA A 115 8.58 11.77 -26.43
C ALA A 115 9.53 12.91 -26.04
N LEU A 116 9.24 14.13 -26.50
CA LEU A 116 10.05 15.32 -26.18
C LEU A 116 10.00 15.65 -24.69
N THR A 117 8.81 15.59 -24.09
CA THR A 117 8.62 15.86 -22.66
C THR A 117 9.35 14.81 -21.81
N GLY A 118 9.21 13.52 -22.16
CA GLY A 118 9.89 12.44 -21.47
C GLY A 118 11.42 12.54 -21.58
N ALA A 119 11.95 12.81 -22.78
CA ALA A 119 13.38 13.00 -22.98
C ALA A 119 13.91 14.23 -22.24
N GLY A 120 13.21 15.36 -22.31
CA GLY A 120 13.61 16.62 -21.66
C GLY A 120 13.59 16.51 -20.13
N LEU A 121 12.52 15.96 -19.56
CA LEU A 121 12.41 15.74 -18.11
C LEU A 121 13.39 14.67 -17.63
N GLY A 122 13.56 13.58 -18.38
CA GLY A 122 14.52 12.52 -18.05
C GLY A 122 15.97 13.03 -18.03
N PHE A 123 16.38 13.76 -19.07
CA PHE A 123 17.71 14.36 -19.13
C PHE A 123 17.92 15.41 -18.04
N GLY A 124 16.92 16.28 -17.81
CA GLY A 124 16.96 17.30 -16.76
C GLY A 124 17.05 16.70 -15.36
N ALA A 125 16.27 15.65 -15.09
CA ALA A 125 16.29 14.91 -13.84
C ALA A 125 17.63 14.21 -13.62
N TYR A 126 18.17 13.53 -14.64
CA TYR A 126 19.49 12.91 -14.58
C TYR A 126 20.59 13.92 -14.25
N LYS A 127 20.64 15.05 -14.96
CA LYS A 127 21.62 16.11 -14.72
C LYS A 127 21.50 16.67 -13.29
N LYS A 128 20.30 16.93 -12.81
CA LYS A 128 20.09 17.45 -11.44
C LYS A 128 20.37 16.40 -10.37
N HIS A 129 20.09 15.13 -10.64
CA HIS A 129 20.44 14.03 -9.75
C HIS A 129 21.95 13.86 -9.63
N ALA A 130 22.68 13.86 -10.75
CA ALA A 130 24.14 13.79 -10.76
C ALA A 130 24.80 14.98 -10.02
N GLN A 131 24.13 16.13 -9.98
CA GLN A 131 24.59 17.31 -9.24
C GLN A 131 24.16 17.34 -7.76
N GLY A 132 23.42 16.34 -7.28
CA GLY A 132 22.86 16.31 -5.92
C GLY A 132 21.77 17.38 -5.66
N LYS A 133 21.22 17.99 -6.72
CA LYS A 133 20.24 19.10 -6.65
C LYS A 133 18.81 18.66 -7.01
N LEU A 134 18.56 17.37 -7.09
CA LEU A 134 17.21 16.84 -7.31
C LEU A 134 16.44 16.89 -5.98
N SER A 135 15.52 17.84 -5.84
CA SER A 135 14.65 17.96 -4.66
C SER A 135 13.24 17.47 -4.93
N TRP A 136 12.58 16.93 -3.92
CA TRP A 136 11.16 16.54 -3.99
C TRP A 136 10.24 17.72 -4.28
N GLN A 137 10.59 18.92 -3.80
CA GLN A 137 9.87 20.16 -4.16
C GLN A 137 9.93 20.45 -5.65
N LEU A 138 11.11 20.27 -6.26
CA LEU A 138 11.28 20.44 -7.70
C LEU A 138 10.51 19.38 -8.48
N VAL A 139 10.58 18.11 -8.06
CA VAL A 139 9.80 17.03 -8.67
C VAL A 139 8.30 17.35 -8.56
N GLY A 140 7.82 17.77 -7.39
CA GLY A 140 6.43 18.15 -7.17
C GLY A 140 5.98 19.31 -8.08
N LEU A 141 6.82 20.34 -8.22
CA LEU A 141 6.53 21.47 -9.12
C LEU A 141 6.42 21.04 -10.58
N TRP A 142 7.38 20.25 -11.08
CA TRP A 142 7.34 19.76 -12.46
C TRP A 142 6.19 18.79 -12.70
N SER A 143 5.89 17.92 -11.75
CA SER A 143 4.71 17.05 -11.80
C SER A 143 3.41 17.86 -11.84
N GLY A 144 3.32 18.95 -11.07
CA GLY A 144 2.18 19.87 -11.12
C GLY A 144 2.01 20.55 -12.48
N ILE A 145 3.11 21.05 -13.05
CA ILE A 145 3.11 21.66 -14.40
C ILE A 145 2.66 20.64 -15.46
N VAL A 146 3.24 19.43 -15.44
CA VAL A 146 2.88 18.35 -16.39
C VAL A 146 1.41 17.96 -16.21
N GLY A 147 0.91 17.90 -14.98
CA GLY A 147 -0.50 17.63 -14.68
C GLY A 147 -1.44 18.69 -15.26
N ALA A 148 -1.13 19.97 -15.07
CA ALA A 148 -1.92 21.08 -15.60
C ALA A 148 -1.93 21.09 -17.15
N VAL A 149 -0.77 20.91 -17.78
CA VAL A 149 -0.65 20.82 -19.24
C VAL A 149 -1.41 19.60 -19.78
N GLY A 150 -1.30 18.45 -19.11
CA GLY A 150 -2.02 17.22 -19.48
C GLY A 150 -3.54 17.37 -19.41
N ALA A 151 -4.07 18.11 -18.42
CA ALA A 151 -5.49 18.39 -18.33
C ALA A 151 -5.97 19.24 -19.52
N VAL A 152 -5.24 20.28 -19.89
CA VAL A 152 -5.55 21.12 -21.07
C VAL A 152 -5.49 20.29 -22.35
N ASP A 153 -4.41 19.52 -22.54
CA ASP A 153 -4.24 18.65 -23.70
C ASP A 153 -5.37 17.64 -23.83
N TYR A 154 -5.85 17.06 -22.72
CA TYR A 154 -6.98 16.13 -22.72
C TYR A 154 -8.24 16.76 -23.30
N PHE A 155 -8.62 17.97 -22.86
CA PHE A 155 -9.84 18.62 -23.36
C PHE A 155 -9.71 19.03 -24.83
N VAL A 156 -8.55 19.55 -25.23
CA VAL A 156 -8.28 19.93 -26.63
C VAL A 156 -8.27 18.71 -27.53
N SER A 157 -7.53 17.65 -27.16
CA SER A 157 -7.48 16.39 -27.89
C SER A 157 -8.87 15.75 -27.99
N LYS A 158 -9.66 15.74 -26.90
CA LYS A 158 -11.03 15.23 -26.92
C LYS A 158 -11.92 16.00 -27.90
N TRP A 159 -11.87 17.33 -27.88
CA TRP A 159 -12.63 18.16 -28.82
C TRP A 159 -12.20 17.92 -30.27
N LEU A 160 -10.89 17.86 -30.54
CA LEU A 160 -10.35 17.58 -31.87
C LEU A 160 -10.76 16.21 -32.38
N LEU A 161 -10.70 15.19 -31.53
CA LEU A 161 -11.11 13.83 -31.90
C LEU A 161 -12.62 13.73 -32.12
N GLN A 162 -13.45 14.45 -31.36
CA GLN A 162 -14.90 14.43 -31.54
C GLN A 162 -15.37 15.23 -32.75
N ASN A 163 -14.70 16.35 -33.07
CA ASN A 163 -15.22 17.32 -34.04
C ASN A 163 -14.50 17.30 -35.39
N LYS A 164 -13.18 17.00 -35.44
CA LYS A 164 -12.37 17.18 -36.66
C LYS A 164 -11.61 15.93 -37.10
N TYR A 165 -11.15 15.11 -36.16
CA TYR A 165 -10.31 13.93 -36.42
C TYR A 165 -10.83 12.69 -35.68
N PRO A 166 -12.01 12.17 -36.05
CA PRO A 166 -12.59 11.00 -35.39
C PRO A 166 -11.66 9.79 -35.46
N PRO A 167 -11.51 9.03 -34.36
CA PRO A 167 -10.73 7.81 -34.35
C PRO A 167 -11.40 6.73 -35.20
N LYS A 168 -10.57 5.93 -35.87
CA LYS A 168 -10.92 4.74 -36.66
C LYS A 168 -10.78 3.46 -35.84
#